data_AF-A0A1G5CP63-F1
#
_entry.id   AF-A0A1G5CP63-F1
#
_cell.length_a   1.000
_cell.length_b   1.000
_cell.length_c   1.000
_cell.angle_alpha   90.00
_cell.angle_beta   90.00
_cell.angle_gamma   90.00
#
_symmetry.space_group_name_H-M   'P 1'
#
loop_
_entity.id
_entity.type
_entity.pdbx_description
1 polymer ?
#
loop_
_entity_poly.entity_id
_entity_poly.type
_entity_poly.pdbx_seq_one_letter_code
_entity_poly.pdbx_strand_id
1 'polypeptide(L)'
;MEGFTQANLFELSQGAIQVTYSSTSILGGPIFSYRDGQLSRSFRGEEVRLLDTEIGQLITVTLETIPDLRTVTFSLVLPIVTVIPQSSGTCIKVPGITTTAPTTIAGPPPGPQQLYSIVNLSGTAQFIVS
;
A
#
# COMPACT_ATOMS: atom_id res chain seq x y z
N MET A 1 -14.25 4.64 -30.11
CA MET A 1 -13.87 3.59 -29.14
C MET A 1 -13.40 4.32 -27.91
N GLU A 2 -14.12 4.23 -26.80
CA GLU A 2 -13.59 4.75 -25.53
C GLU A 2 -12.33 3.94 -25.21
N GLY A 3 -11.19 4.63 -25.13
CA GLY A 3 -9.92 4.00 -24.84
C GLY A 3 -9.88 3.59 -23.37
N PHE A 4 -9.33 2.42 -23.08
CA PHE A 4 -9.02 2.04 -21.72
C PHE A 4 -7.69 2.64 -21.25
N THR A 5 -7.55 2.83 -19.94
CA THR A 5 -6.30 3.30 -19.31
C THR A 5 -6.01 2.51 -18.04
N GLN A 6 -4.78 2.58 -17.53
CA GLN A 6 -4.43 1.98 -16.24
C GLN A 6 -4.89 2.89 -15.10
N ALA A 7 -5.48 2.30 -14.05
CA ALA A 7 -5.83 3.01 -12.84
C ALA A 7 -4.58 3.55 -12.13
N ASN A 8 -4.66 4.80 -11.66
CA ASN A 8 -3.61 5.47 -10.91
C ASN A 8 -4.06 5.90 -9.52
N LEU A 9 -5.34 5.78 -9.17
CA LEU A 9 -5.90 6.03 -7.84
C LEU A 9 -6.62 4.79 -7.33
N PHE A 10 -6.35 4.45 -6.06
CA PHE A 10 -6.91 3.30 -5.39
C PHE A 10 -7.37 3.71 -3.99
N GLU A 11 -8.64 3.50 -3.70
CA GLU A 11 -9.25 3.78 -2.39
C GLU A 11 -9.81 2.47 -1.84
N LEU A 12 -9.21 1.97 -0.77
CA LEU A 12 -9.37 0.62 -0.28
C LEU A 12 -9.62 0.60 1.22
N SER A 13 -10.47 -0.31 1.69
CA SER A 13 -10.75 -0.43 3.13
C SER A 13 -11.15 -1.84 3.56
N GLN A 14 -11.00 -2.11 4.85
CA GLN A 14 -11.58 -3.25 5.55
C GLN A 14 -11.68 -2.93 7.04
N GLY A 15 -12.91 -2.86 7.56
CA GLY A 15 -13.13 -2.49 8.96
C GLY A 15 -12.56 -1.10 9.28
N ALA A 16 -11.68 -1.03 10.27
CA ALA A 16 -11.02 0.22 10.65
C ALA A 16 -9.85 0.62 9.71
N ILE A 17 -9.34 -0.32 8.89
CA ILE A 17 -8.21 -0.05 8.01
C ILE A 17 -8.68 0.64 6.74
N GLN A 18 -8.05 1.78 6.41
CA GLN A 18 -8.26 2.55 5.20
C GLN A 18 -6.91 2.83 4.53
N VAL A 19 -6.85 2.60 3.23
CA VAL A 19 -5.66 2.82 2.40
C VAL A 19 -6.07 3.63 1.17
N THR A 20 -5.33 4.70 0.91
CA THR A 20 -5.40 5.42 -0.38
C THR A 20 -4.02 5.40 -1.01
N TYR A 21 -3.92 4.92 -2.25
CA TYR A 21 -2.69 4.95 -3.02
C TYR A 21 -2.92 5.68 -4.35
N SER A 22 -2.02 6.59 -4.68
CA SER A 22 -1.96 7.24 -5.99
C SER A 22 -0.56 7.05 -6.57
N SER A 23 -0.45 6.53 -7.79
CA SER A 23 0.87 6.35 -8.44
C SER A 23 1.44 7.66 -8.97
N THR A 24 0.58 8.65 -9.19
CA THR A 24 0.93 10.00 -9.65
C THR A 24 0.37 11.07 -8.72
N SER A 25 1.03 12.22 -8.63
CA SER A 25 0.51 13.39 -7.93
C SER A 25 0.96 14.68 -8.60
N ILE A 26 0.26 15.79 -8.32
CA ILE A 26 0.58 17.14 -8.82
C ILE A 26 2.03 17.54 -8.48
N LEU A 27 2.55 17.05 -7.34
CA LEU A 27 3.90 17.35 -6.85
C LEU A 27 4.97 16.38 -7.38
N GLY A 28 4.59 15.41 -8.21
CA GLY A 28 5.46 14.35 -8.71
C GLY A 28 5.55 13.15 -7.75
N GLY A 29 5.46 11.96 -8.32
CA GLY A 29 5.66 10.69 -7.61
C GLY A 29 4.44 10.17 -6.81
N PRO A 30 4.60 8.98 -6.21
CA PRO A 30 3.52 8.26 -5.54
C PRO A 30 3.15 8.88 -4.19
N ILE A 31 1.88 8.74 -3.83
CA ILE A 31 1.34 9.08 -2.52
C ILE A 31 0.67 7.84 -1.94
N PHE A 32 0.90 7.57 -0.67
CA PHE A 32 0.24 6.50 0.07
C PHE A 32 -0.28 7.04 1.40
N SER A 33 -1.54 6.79 1.72
CA SER A 33 -2.12 7.09 3.03
C SER A 33 -2.60 5.80 3.66
N TYR A 34 -2.26 5.61 4.93
CA TYR A 34 -2.70 4.49 5.75
C TYR A 34 -3.37 5.03 7.01
N ARG A 35 -4.49 4.43 7.37
CA ARG A 35 -5.17 4.67 8.63
C ARG A 35 -5.69 3.37 9.20
N ASP A 36 -5.64 3.23 10.51
CA ASP A 36 -6.41 2.25 11.27
C ASP A 36 -7.03 2.92 12.51
N GLY A 37 -7.50 2.12 13.48
CA GLY A 37 -8.10 2.62 14.71
C GLY A 37 -7.11 3.30 15.68
N GLN A 38 -5.81 3.22 15.43
CA GLN A 38 -4.76 3.72 16.33
C GLN A 38 -3.84 4.75 15.66
N LEU A 39 -3.58 4.64 14.36
CA LEU A 39 -2.65 5.50 13.64
C LEU A 39 -3.23 6.01 12.31
N SER A 40 -2.78 7.19 11.89
CA SER A 40 -3.08 7.78 10.59
C SER A 40 -1.77 8.40 10.06
N ARG A 41 -1.27 7.92 8.92
CA ARG A 41 -0.02 8.38 8.29
C ARG A 41 -0.17 8.55 6.79
N SER A 42 0.60 9.48 6.23
CA SER A 42 0.72 9.69 4.79
C SER A 42 2.20 9.73 4.42
N PHE A 43 2.51 9.16 3.26
CA PHE A 43 3.85 8.92 2.73
C PHE A 43 3.92 9.43 1.30
N ARG A 44 5.08 9.95 0.89
CA ARG A 44 5.27 10.49 -0.46
C ARG A 44 6.62 10.12 -1.04
N GLY A 45 6.70 10.03 -2.37
CA GLY A 45 7.96 9.84 -3.09
C GLY A 45 8.71 8.60 -2.59
N GLU A 46 9.95 8.79 -2.14
CA GLU A 46 10.85 7.71 -1.69
C GLU A 46 10.38 6.98 -0.41
N GLU A 47 9.46 7.57 0.36
CA GLU A 47 8.84 6.88 1.50
C GLU A 47 7.93 5.72 1.05
N VAL A 48 7.47 5.76 -0.20
CA VAL A 48 6.64 4.74 -0.85
C VAL A 48 7.54 3.88 -1.73
N ARG A 49 7.98 2.75 -1.20
CA ARG A 49 8.84 1.81 -1.92
C ARG A 49 7.99 0.97 -2.88
N LEU A 50 8.37 0.94 -4.15
CA LEU A 50 7.69 0.19 -5.20
C LEU A 50 8.57 -0.96 -5.67
N LEU A 51 8.01 -2.15 -5.79
CA LEU A 51 8.66 -3.32 -6.38
C LEU A 51 7.72 -3.98 -7.37
N ASP A 52 8.12 -4.07 -8.64
CA ASP A 52 7.36 -4.81 -9.64
C ASP A 52 7.54 -6.32 -9.44
N THR A 53 6.45 -7.06 -9.60
CA THR A 53 6.35 -8.51 -9.38
C THR A 53 5.54 -9.16 -10.50
N GLU A 54 5.54 -10.49 -10.57
CA GLU A 54 4.74 -11.23 -11.57
C GLU A 54 3.22 -11.05 -11.39
N ILE A 55 2.77 -10.61 -10.22
CA ILE A 55 1.35 -10.44 -9.86
C ILE A 55 0.92 -8.97 -9.73
N GLY A 56 1.71 -8.05 -10.27
CA GLY A 56 1.50 -6.61 -10.17
C GLY A 56 2.62 -5.93 -9.37
N GLN A 57 2.29 -4.93 -8.56
CA GLN A 57 3.26 -4.15 -7.81
C GLN A 57 3.10 -4.34 -6.30
N LEU A 58 4.21 -4.52 -5.58
CA LEU A 58 4.27 -4.50 -4.12
C LEU A 58 4.62 -3.09 -3.66
N ILE A 59 3.64 -2.39 -3.07
CA ILE A 59 3.78 -1.01 -2.61
C ILE A 59 3.97 -1.03 -1.09
N THR A 60 5.13 -0.59 -0.60
CA THR A 60 5.52 -0.74 0.80
C THR A 60 5.81 0.60 1.47
N VAL A 61 5.25 0.81 2.66
CA VAL A 61 5.54 1.96 3.54
C VAL A 61 5.96 1.49 4.93
N THR A 62 6.75 2.30 5.64
CA THR A 62 7.12 2.03 7.04
C THR A 62 6.16 2.75 7.98
N LEU A 63 5.35 2.00 8.72
CA LEU A 63 4.38 2.56 9.67
C LEU A 63 5.03 2.98 11.00
N GLU A 64 6.05 2.24 11.43
CA GLU A 64 6.72 2.46 12.71
C GLU A 64 8.15 1.90 12.67
N THR A 65 9.08 2.60 13.33
CA THR A 65 10.41 2.10 13.64
C THR A 65 10.73 2.46 15.09
N ILE A 66 10.89 1.44 15.94
CA ILE A 66 11.34 1.59 17.33
C ILE A 66 12.67 0.82 17.44
N PRO A 67 13.81 1.53 17.64
CA PRO A 67 15.11 0.88 17.83
C PRO A 67 15.09 -0.13 18.97
N ASP A 68 15.80 -1.25 18.79
CA ASP A 68 15.89 -2.35 19.78
C ASP A 68 14.53 -2.96 20.19
N LEU A 69 13.52 -2.80 19.34
CA LEU A 69 12.20 -3.39 19.54
C LEU A 69 11.64 -3.96 18.25
N ARG A 70 11.28 -3.09 17.29
CA ARG A 70 10.67 -3.53 16.03
C ARG A 70 10.66 -2.47 14.94
N THR A 71 10.54 -2.94 13.70
CA THR A 71 10.07 -2.17 12.55
C THR A 71 8.76 -2.76 12.06
N VAL A 72 7.77 -1.91 11.80
CA VAL A 72 6.47 -2.29 11.24
C VAL A 72 6.32 -1.65 9.87
N THR A 73 6.07 -2.46 8.85
CA THR A 73 5.77 -2.01 7.49
C THR A 73 4.40 -2.48 7.07
N PHE A 74 3.77 -1.74 6.16
CA PHE A 74 2.58 -2.18 5.45
C PHE A 74 2.89 -2.29 3.96
N SER A 75 2.48 -3.41 3.36
CA SER A 75 2.65 -3.68 1.93
C SER A 75 1.31 -3.95 1.27
N LEU A 76 1.01 -3.28 0.17
CA LEU A 76 -0.16 -3.54 -0.67
C LEU A 76 0.27 -4.34 -1.90
N VAL A 77 -0.31 -5.51 -2.13
CA VAL A 77 -0.11 -6.27 -3.37
C VAL A 77 -1.15 -5.83 -4.38
N LEU A 78 -0.76 -4.99 -5.33
CA LEU A 78 -1.68 -4.30 -6.22
C LEU A 78 -1.54 -4.81 -7.65
N PRO A 79 -2.57 -5.46 -8.23
CA PRO A 79 -2.53 -5.85 -9.64
C PRO A 79 -2.60 -4.62 -10.55
N ILE A 80 -2.20 -4.79 -11.81
CA ILE A 80 -2.49 -3.81 -12.86
C ILE A 80 -4.01 -3.85 -13.12
N VAL A 81 -4.67 -2.70 -12.98
CA VAL A 81 -6.11 -2.57 -13.21
C VAL A 81 -6.36 -1.62 -14.38
N THR A 82 -7.09 -2.09 -15.38
CA THR A 82 -7.51 -1.30 -16.53
C THR A 82 -8.93 -0.80 -16.33
N VAL A 83 -9.17 0.49 -16.58
CA VAL A 83 -10.44 1.19 -16.34
C VAL A 83 -10.82 2.07 -17.51
N ILE A 84 -12.09 2.46 -17.56
CA ILE A 84 -12.58 3.51 -18.47
C ILE A 84 -12.22 4.87 -17.84
N PRO A 85 -11.51 5.77 -18.54
CA PRO A 85 -11.23 7.11 -18.05
C PRO A 85 -12.52 7.86 -17.67
N GLN A 86 -12.47 8.72 -16.65
CA GLN A 86 -13.62 9.54 -16.20
C GLN A 86 -14.85 8.74 -15.74
N SER A 87 -14.70 7.44 -15.47
CA SER A 87 -15.73 6.61 -14.82
C SER A 87 -15.61 6.66 -13.29
N SER A 88 -16.59 6.09 -12.59
CA SER A 88 -16.51 5.86 -11.13
C SER A 88 -15.47 4.81 -10.72
N GLY A 89 -14.72 4.26 -11.69
CA GLY A 89 -13.76 3.18 -11.47
C GLY A 89 -14.41 1.80 -11.43
N THR A 90 -13.59 0.81 -11.08
CA THR A 90 -14.00 -0.58 -10.92
C THR A 90 -13.73 -1.08 -9.50
N CYS A 91 -14.56 -1.99 -9.02
CA CYS A 91 -14.36 -2.62 -7.72
C CYS A 91 -13.20 -3.61 -7.77
N ILE A 92 -12.31 -3.55 -6.78
CA ILE A 92 -11.22 -4.50 -6.60
C ILE A 92 -11.14 -5.00 -5.16
N LYS A 93 -10.49 -6.15 -4.99
CA LYS A 93 -10.14 -6.71 -3.69
C LYS A 93 -8.71 -7.21 -3.73
N VAL A 94 -7.89 -6.74 -2.79
CA VAL A 94 -6.44 -6.97 -2.80
C VAL A 94 -5.90 -7.20 -1.38
N PRO A 95 -4.83 -7.98 -1.21
CA PRO A 95 -4.24 -8.20 0.10
C PRO A 95 -3.33 -7.02 0.51
N GLY A 96 -3.55 -6.54 1.72
CA GLY A 96 -2.62 -5.74 2.49
C GLY A 96 -1.91 -6.62 3.52
N ILE A 97 -0.60 -6.43 3.67
CA ILE A 97 0.27 -7.23 4.52
C ILE A 97 0.98 -6.30 5.51
N THR A 98 0.68 -6.46 6.79
CA THR A 98 1.46 -5.85 7.87
C THR A 98 2.61 -6.79 8.23
N THR A 99 3.84 -6.31 8.10
CA THR A 99 5.05 -7.05 8.49
C THR A 99 5.64 -6.42 9.74
N THR A 100 5.80 -7.22 10.80
CA THR A 100 6.57 -6.82 11.98
C THR A 100 7.90 -7.55 11.98
N ALA A 101 8.99 -6.80 11.94
CA ALA A 101 10.35 -7.32 12.08
C ALA A 101 10.90 -6.89 13.45
N PRO A 102 11.14 -7.82 14.39
CA PRO A 102 11.83 -7.51 15.64
C PRO A 102 13.22 -6.94 15.35
N THR A 103 13.61 -5.91 16.08
CA THR A 103 14.96 -5.34 15.97
C THR A 103 15.65 -5.50 17.32
N THR A 104 16.95 -5.77 17.29
CA THR A 104 17.75 -5.82 18.51
C THR A 104 19.19 -5.41 18.22
N ILE A 105 19.80 -4.72 19.17
CA ILE A 105 21.20 -4.28 19.10
C ILE A 105 22.16 -5.48 19.15
N ALA A 106 21.76 -6.59 19.79
CA ALA A 106 22.58 -7.79 19.94
C ALA A 106 22.57 -8.72 18.71
N GLY A 107 21.84 -8.37 17.66
CA GLY A 107 21.66 -9.20 16.47
C GLY A 107 20.41 -10.10 16.55
N PRO A 108 19.91 -10.56 15.39
CA PRO A 108 18.56 -11.15 15.27
C PRO A 108 18.33 -12.31 16.24
N PRO A 109 17.20 -12.34 16.97
CA PRO A 109 16.89 -13.43 17.89
C PRO A 109 16.56 -14.72 17.11
N PRO A 110 16.68 -15.92 17.70
CA PRO A 110 16.23 -17.15 17.06
C PRO A 110 14.73 -17.12 16.70
N GLY A 111 14.37 -17.66 15.54
CA GLY A 111 12.99 -17.76 15.06
C GLY A 111 12.68 -16.91 13.82
N PRO A 112 11.39 -16.73 13.48
CA PRO A 112 10.97 -15.91 12.35
C PRO A 112 11.44 -14.46 12.53
N GLN A 113 12.18 -13.94 11.55
CA GLN A 113 12.65 -12.55 11.55
C GLN A 113 11.58 -11.56 11.09
N GLN A 114 10.49 -12.07 10.53
CA GLN A 114 9.36 -11.30 10.04
C GLN A 114 8.07 -12.05 10.38
N LEU A 115 7.10 -11.32 10.91
CA LEU A 115 5.77 -11.80 11.23
C LEU A 115 4.76 -11.08 10.33
N TYR A 116 3.89 -11.83 9.67
CA TYR A 116 2.92 -11.29 8.72
C TYR A 116 1.50 -11.37 9.27
N SER A 117 0.75 -10.29 9.09
CA SER A 117 -0.70 -10.26 9.25
C SER A 117 -1.32 -9.75 7.94
N ILE A 118 -2.33 -10.45 7.43
CA ILE A 118 -2.93 -10.17 6.13
C ILE A 118 -4.36 -9.68 6.32
N VAL A 119 -4.71 -8.60 5.63
CA VAL A 119 -6.07 -8.09 5.51
C VAL A 119 -6.44 -8.02 4.03
N ASN A 120 -7.62 -8.53 3.66
CA ASN A 120 -8.13 -8.33 2.30
C ASN A 120 -8.92 -7.02 2.26
N LEU A 121 -8.37 -6.02 1.59
CA LEU A 121 -8.99 -4.72 1.40
C LEU A 121 -9.87 -4.73 0.16
N SER A 122 -11.03 -4.09 0.23
CA SER A 122 -11.93 -3.90 -0.92
C SER A 122 -12.18 -2.43 -1.16
N GLY A 123 -12.41 -2.06 -2.42
CA GLY A 123 -12.70 -0.67 -2.78
C GLY A 123 -12.61 -0.43 -4.27
N THR A 124 -12.18 0.76 -4.67
CA THR A 124 -12.22 1.22 -6.05
C THR A 124 -10.83 1.45 -6.63
N ALA A 125 -10.69 1.14 -7.92
CA ALA A 125 -9.57 1.54 -8.76
C ALA A 125 -10.08 2.50 -9.84
N GLN A 126 -9.43 3.65 -9.97
CA GLN A 126 -9.84 4.75 -10.85
C GLN A 126 -8.65 5.33 -11.59
N PHE A 127 -8.96 5.99 -12.70
CA PHE A 127 -8.01 6.88 -13.36
C PHE A 127 -8.43 8.33 -13.15
N ILE A 128 -7.55 9.11 -12.55
CA ILE A 128 -7.69 10.55 -12.38
C ILE A 128 -6.60 11.29 -13.15
N VAL A 129 -6.97 12.42 -13.75
CA VAL A 129 -5.99 13.35 -14.33
C VAL A 129 -5.48 14.21 -13.19
N SER A 130 -4.17 14.13 -12.91
CA SER A 130 -3.48 14.97 -11.92
C SER A 130 -3.07 16.31 -12.52
#